data_AF-A0A3C1BSJ6-F1
#
_entry.id   AF-A0A3C1BSJ6-F1
#
_cell.length_a   1.000
_cell.length_b   1.000
_cell.length_c   1.000
_cell.angle_alpha   90.00
_cell.angle_beta   90.00
_cell.angle_gamma   90.00
#
_symmetry.space_group_name_H-M   'P 1'
#
loop_
_entity.id
_entity.type
_entity.pdbx_description
1 polymer ?
#
loop_
_entity_poly.entity_id
_entity_poly.type
_entity_poly.pdbx_seq_one_letter_code
_entity_poly.pdbx_strand_id
1 'polypeptide(L)' 'MKIIFMGTPETAVPTLKAIVEKGHEVPLVVTQP' A
#
# COMPACT_ATOMS: atom_id res chain seq x y z
N MET A 1 12.14 4.19 -2.21
CA MET A 1 12.25 2.87 -1.53
C MET A 1 11.21 1.95 -2.16
N LYS A 2 11.52 0.66 -2.34
CA LYS A 2 10.55 -0.33 -2.82
C LYS A 2 9.83 -0.97 -1.64
N ILE A 3 8.51 -0.94 -1.63
CA ILE A 3 7.67 -1.36 -0.50
C ILE A 3 6.64 -2.38 -1.01
N ILE A 4 6.59 -3.55 -0.38
CA ILE A 4 5.47 -4.48 -0.57
C ILE A 4 4.37 -4.08 0.42
N PHE A 5 3.17 -3.81 -0.07
CA PHE A 5 2.04 -3.42 0.77
C PHE A 5 1.11 -4.60 0.98
N MET A 6 0.84 -4.96 2.24
CA MET A 6 -0.07 -6.05 2.60
C MET A 6 -1.19 -5.48 3.46
N GLY A 7 -2.39 -5.40 2.89
CA GLY A 7 -3.53 -4.78 3.55
C GLY A 7 -4.84 -5.20 2.89
N THR A 8 -5.86 -5.43 3.70
CA THR A 8 -7.19 -5.88 3.29
C THR A 8 -8.32 -4.96 3.74
N PRO A 9 -8.37 -4.47 5.00
CA PRO A 9 -9.50 -3.64 5.40
C PRO A 9 -9.46 -2.28 4.70
N GLU A 10 -10.64 -1.65 4.59
CA GLU A 10 -10.78 -0.28 4.09
C GLU A 10 -9.86 0.72 4.82
N THR A 11 -9.57 0.44 6.09
CA THR A 11 -8.67 1.22 6.95
C THR A 11 -7.20 1.17 6.52
N ALA A 12 -6.80 0.22 5.65
CA ALA A 12 -5.45 0.13 5.11
C ALA A 12 -5.24 1.06 3.89
N VAL A 13 -6.32 1.48 3.22
CA VAL A 13 -6.26 2.33 2.01
C VAL A 13 -5.58 3.69 2.26
N PRO A 14 -5.85 4.42 3.36
CA PRO A 14 -5.14 5.67 3.65
C PRO A 14 -3.63 5.49 3.79
N THR A 15 -3.18 4.37 4.37
CA THR A 15 -1.76 4.06 4.51
C THR A 15 -1.10 3.81 3.15
N LEU A 16 -1.74 3.03 2.27
CA LEU A 16 -1.23 2.81 0.91
C LEU A 16 -1.09 4.13 0.14
N LYS A 17 -2.11 5.01 0.22
CA LYS A 17 -2.08 6.33 -0.43
C LYS A 17 -0.92 7.18 0.05
N ALA A 18 -0.73 7.28 1.36
CA ALA A 18 0.37 8.06 1.93
C ALA A 18 1.76 7.55 1.49
N ILE A 19 1.92 6.24 1.29
CA ILE A 19 3.17 5.64 0.80
C ILE A 19 3.42 6.06 -0.65
N VAL A 20 2.41 5.99 -1.50
CA VAL A 20 2.50 6.38 -2.92
C VAL A 20 2.72 7.89 -3.07
N GLU A 21 2.00 8.72 -2.31
CA GLU A 21 2.15 10.18 -2.31
C GLU A 21 3.54 10.65 -1.88
N LYS A 22 4.21 9.90 -0.99
CA LYS A 22 5.61 10.15 -0.60
C LYS A 22 6.63 9.72 -1.66
N GLY A 23 6.18 9.27 -2.84
CA GLY A 23 7.04 8.85 -3.95
C GLY A 23 7.73 7.52 -3.69
N HIS A 24 7.18 6.65 -2.83
CA HIS A 24 7.68 5.30 -2.69
C HIS A 24 7.10 4.39 -3.77
N GLU A 25 7.92 3.46 -4.27
CA GLU A 25 7.52 2.49 -5.28
C GLU A 25 6.85 1.31 -4.59
N VAL A 26 5.59 1.01 -4.95
CA VAL A 26 4.83 -0.12 -4.42
C VAL A 26 4.59 -1.14 -5.53
N PRO A 27 5.54 -2.05 -5.81
CA PRO A 27 5.43 -2.98 -6.94
C PRO A 27 4.47 -4.14 -6.71
N LEU A 28 4.04 -4.38 -5.46
CA LEU A 28 3.12 -5.47 -5.11
C LEU A 28 2.19 -5.05 -3.98
N VAL A 29 0.91 -5.35 -4.17
CA VAL A 29 -0.15 -5.21 -3.16
C VAL A 29 -0.76 -6.60 -2.93
N VAL A 30 -0.79 -7.03 -1.66
CA VAL A 30 -1.45 -8.27 -1.24
C VAL A 30 -2.71 -7.91 -0.46
N THR A 31 -3.85 -8.42 -0.92
CA THR A 31 -5.18 -8.25 -0.30
C THR A 31 -5.88 -9.62 -0.18
N GLN A 32 -6.89 -9.70 0.67
CA GLN A 32 -7.85 -10.80 0.66
C GLN A 32 -9.07 -10.41 -0.20
N PRO A 33 -9.81 -11.39 -0.77
CA PRO A 33 -11.10 -11.15 -1.43
C PRO A 33 -12.18 -10.62 -0.48
#